data_AF-A0A2E3RG53-F1
#
_entry.id   AF-A0A2E3RG53-F1
#
_cell.length_a   1.000
_cell.length_b   1.000
_cell.length_c   1.000
_cell.angle_alpha   90.00
_cell.angle_beta   90.00
_cell.angle_gamma   90.00
#
_symmetry.space_group_name_H-M   'P 1'
#
loop_
_entity.id
_entity.type
_entity.pdbx_description
1 polymer ?
#
loop_
_entity_poly.entity_id
_entity_poly.type
_entity_poly.pdbx_seq_one_letter_code
_entity_poly.pdbx_strand_id
1 'polypeptide(L)'
;MIRKAFLAFVSLSLIGSILPQTVLCNEQTAIENIRKHGGTVRSVASDDNSKEIDFHLSGKELTDAQLANVADISDVIWLNLKDTKITNAGLRHLKGLSKLRKLHLERTAVTDAGLDALAGLTDLEYLNLYGTEVTDAGLAKLTSLKNLKQLYLWKSGATEEGAEQLKQAIPGLVVNLGAELQPVKIEPVGDANEGDAPKETLAEAQFLRVRHVGADKILSLAEVAVIEKDSGKKLHSEGKATQSSAEYDGEADRAIDGNEKQAFGENSVTHTKVENYPWWQVDLGKSAMVGKIKIWNRSDCCGDRLEGAVVELLDANRNVVWSETITEAKDGSVHEFVKKPAES
;
A
#
# COMPACT_ATOMS: atom_id res chain seq x y z
N MET A 1 -28.54 60.52 -26.40
CA MET A 1 -27.66 59.34 -26.50
C MET A 1 -27.06 59.06 -25.12
N ILE A 2 -27.63 58.12 -24.37
CA ILE A 2 -27.13 57.71 -23.05
C ILE A 2 -26.72 56.24 -23.19
N ARG A 3 -25.42 55.94 -23.09
CA ARG A 3 -24.88 54.58 -23.15
C ARG A 3 -24.98 53.94 -21.76
N LYS A 4 -25.71 52.84 -21.65
CA LYS A 4 -25.74 51.97 -20.47
C LYS A 4 -24.42 51.18 -20.40
N ALA A 5 -23.72 51.25 -19.27
CA ALA A 5 -22.59 50.39 -18.96
C ALA A 5 -23.11 49.11 -18.27
N PHE A 6 -22.74 47.94 -18.80
CA PHE A 6 -22.98 46.64 -18.19
C PHE A 6 -21.75 46.29 -17.34
N LEU A 7 -21.93 46.16 -16.03
CA LEU A 7 -20.91 45.65 -15.12
C LEU A 7 -20.96 44.11 -15.17
N ALA A 8 -19.91 43.46 -15.67
CA ALA A 8 -19.76 42.02 -15.57
C ALA A 8 -19.10 41.69 -14.22
N PHE A 9 -19.83 40.97 -13.36
CA PHE A 9 -19.28 40.33 -12.18
C PHE A 9 -18.40 39.15 -12.62
N VAL A 10 -17.09 39.23 -12.39
CA VAL A 10 -16.21 38.07 -12.40
C VAL A 10 -16.27 37.47 -10.99
N SER A 11 -16.92 36.32 -10.86
CA SER A 11 -16.85 35.51 -9.65
C SER A 11 -15.44 34.93 -9.52
N LEU A 12 -14.77 35.26 -8.42
CA LEU A 12 -13.48 34.69 -8.05
C LEU A 12 -13.73 33.24 -7.58
N SER A 13 -13.57 32.27 -8.49
CA SER A 13 -13.59 30.85 -8.15
C SER A 13 -12.19 30.40 -7.70
N LEU A 14 -12.19 29.54 -6.67
CA LEU A 14 -11.06 28.85 -6.03
C LEU A 14 -9.79 28.76 -6.89
N ILE A 15 -8.67 29.25 -6.33
CA ILE A 15 -7.32 28.95 -6.81
C ILE A 15 -7.02 27.49 -6.43
N GLY A 16 -7.57 26.55 -7.19
CA GLY A 16 -6.94 25.24 -7.36
C GLY A 16 -5.72 25.45 -8.25
N SER A 17 -4.58 24.86 -7.90
CA SER A 17 -3.37 24.90 -8.73
C SER A 17 -3.69 24.37 -10.13
N ILE A 18 -3.85 25.26 -11.11
CA ILE A 18 -4.06 24.88 -12.51
C ILE A 18 -2.72 24.37 -13.02
N LEU A 19 -2.55 23.05 -13.03
CA LEU A 19 -1.46 22.43 -13.76
C LEU A 19 -1.61 22.80 -15.25
N PRO A 20 -0.52 23.19 -15.94
CA PRO A 20 -0.59 23.57 -17.35
C PRO A 20 -1.18 22.43 -18.19
N GLN A 21 -2.04 22.76 -19.16
CA GLN A 21 -2.72 21.79 -20.02
C GLN A 21 -1.76 20.85 -20.77
N THR A 22 -0.52 21.29 -21.01
CA THR A 22 0.57 20.50 -21.59
C THR A 22 1.11 19.42 -20.63
N VAL A 23 1.15 19.69 -19.32
CA VAL A 23 1.60 18.74 -18.29
C VAL A 23 0.57 17.62 -18.10
N LEU A 24 -0.72 17.98 -18.06
CA LEU A 24 -1.81 17.01 -17.99
C LEU A 24 -1.84 16.06 -19.21
N CYS A 25 -1.49 16.55 -20.40
CA CYS A 25 -1.42 15.73 -21.61
C CYS A 25 -0.26 14.72 -21.58
N ASN A 26 0.89 15.12 -21.03
CA ASN A 26 2.06 14.24 -20.89
C ASN A 26 1.81 13.15 -19.85
N GLU A 27 1.26 13.51 -18.68
CA GLU A 27 0.98 12.54 -17.61
C GLU A 27 -0.04 11.49 -18.07
N GLN A 28 -1.12 11.90 -18.75
CA GLN A 28 -2.09 10.95 -19.30
C GLN A 28 -1.47 9.98 -20.30
N THR A 29 -0.60 10.50 -21.19
CA THR A 29 0.12 9.67 -22.17
C THR A 29 1.07 8.69 -21.46
N ALA A 30 1.76 9.16 -20.41
CA ALA A 30 2.63 8.35 -19.59
C ALA A 30 1.86 7.23 -18.87
N ILE A 31 0.67 7.51 -18.31
CA ILE A 31 -0.21 6.51 -17.69
C ILE A 31 -0.59 5.43 -18.71
N GLU A 32 -0.97 5.82 -19.93
CA GLU A 32 -1.30 4.87 -21.00
C GLU A 32 -0.11 4.01 -21.41
N ASN A 33 1.08 4.60 -21.50
CA ASN A 33 2.32 3.86 -21.77
C ASN A 33 2.67 2.91 -20.63
N ILE A 34 2.52 3.31 -19.37
CA ILE A 34 2.72 2.45 -18.21
C ILE A 34 1.77 1.24 -18.28
N ARG A 35 0.47 1.48 -18.51
CA ARG A 35 -0.55 0.42 -18.71
C ARG A 35 -0.20 -0.52 -19.86
N LYS A 36 0.27 0.02 -20.98
CA LYS A 36 0.71 -0.78 -22.13
C LYS A 36 1.86 -1.73 -21.78
N HIS A 37 2.70 -1.40 -20.81
CA HIS A 37 3.85 -2.21 -20.41
C HIS A 37 3.64 -2.99 -19.10
N GLY A 38 2.38 -3.22 -18.71
CA GLY A 38 2.05 -4.03 -17.54
C GLY A 38 2.19 -3.28 -16.21
N GLY A 39 2.25 -1.95 -16.26
CA GLY A 39 2.15 -1.12 -15.08
C GLY A 39 0.70 -0.69 -14.79
N THR A 40 0.39 -0.46 -13.53
CA THR A 40 -0.85 0.20 -13.10
C THR A 40 -0.48 1.51 -12.44
N VAL A 41 -1.33 2.53 -12.62
CA VAL A 41 -1.23 3.81 -11.91
C VAL A 41 -2.57 4.02 -11.21
N ARG A 42 -2.53 4.20 -9.90
CA ARG A 42 -3.72 4.29 -9.03
C ARG A 42 -3.64 5.55 -8.17
N SER A 43 -4.75 6.27 -8.04
CA SER A 43 -4.88 7.33 -7.03
C SER A 43 -5.08 6.72 -5.66
N VAL A 44 -4.51 7.34 -4.63
CA VAL A 44 -4.57 6.86 -3.24
C VAL A 44 -5.97 7.06 -2.63
N ALA A 45 -6.65 8.15 -3.02
CA ALA A 45 -8.04 8.42 -2.64
C ALA A 45 -8.70 9.36 -3.70
N SER A 46 -10.02 9.53 -3.64
CA SER A 46 -10.75 10.43 -4.57
C SER A 46 -10.46 11.92 -4.34
N ASP A 47 -9.96 12.28 -3.15
CA ASP A 47 -9.59 13.62 -2.70
C ASP A 47 -8.06 13.79 -2.51
N ASP A 48 -7.26 12.81 -2.94
CA ASP A 48 -5.80 12.80 -2.83
C ASP A 48 -5.15 12.62 -4.22
N ASN A 49 -4.26 13.54 -4.58
CA ASN A 49 -3.54 13.51 -5.86
C ASN A 49 -2.38 12.50 -5.90
N SER A 50 -2.05 11.90 -4.75
CA SER A 50 -0.97 10.92 -4.60
C SER A 50 -1.25 9.67 -5.43
N LYS A 51 -0.19 9.15 -6.05
CA LYS A 51 -0.27 7.99 -6.95
C LYS A 51 0.61 6.85 -6.49
N GLU A 52 0.08 5.65 -6.62
CA GLU A 52 0.82 4.39 -6.50
C GLU A 52 1.01 3.79 -7.90
N ILE A 53 2.22 3.34 -8.20
CA ILE A 53 2.57 2.68 -9.46
C ILE A 53 3.05 1.25 -9.18
N ASP A 54 2.37 0.26 -9.77
CA ASP A 54 2.78 -1.16 -9.68
C ASP A 54 3.09 -1.72 -11.05
N PHE A 55 4.29 -2.23 -11.29
CA PHE A 55 4.60 -3.03 -12.47
C PHE A 55 4.41 -4.51 -12.18
N HIS A 56 3.39 -5.10 -12.81
CA HIS A 56 3.07 -6.50 -12.66
C HIS A 56 3.59 -7.33 -13.83
N LEU A 57 4.19 -8.48 -13.51
CA LEU A 57 4.84 -9.41 -14.45
C LEU A 57 3.86 -10.17 -15.38
N SER A 58 2.67 -9.64 -15.64
CA SER A 58 1.68 -10.30 -16.50
C SER A 58 2.15 -10.29 -17.96
N GLY A 59 3.06 -11.20 -18.30
CA GLY A 59 3.51 -11.50 -19.66
C GLY A 59 4.32 -10.39 -20.36
N LYS A 60 4.80 -9.36 -19.66
CA LYS A 60 5.57 -8.25 -20.25
C LYS A 60 6.86 -8.01 -19.47
N GLU A 61 7.97 -7.92 -20.19
CA GLU A 61 9.25 -7.56 -19.62
C GLU A 61 9.36 -6.04 -19.51
N LEU A 62 9.49 -5.52 -18.28
CA LEU A 62 9.81 -4.12 -18.04
C LEU A 62 11.33 -3.92 -18.08
N THR A 63 11.81 -3.02 -18.95
CA THR A 63 13.22 -2.60 -19.02
C THR A 63 13.36 -1.11 -18.73
N ASP A 64 14.60 -0.63 -18.61
CA ASP A 64 14.92 0.77 -18.28
C ASP A 64 14.23 1.79 -19.21
N ALA A 65 14.09 1.46 -20.50
CA ALA A 65 13.47 2.34 -21.48
C ALA A 65 11.98 2.59 -21.20
N GLN A 66 11.25 1.57 -20.75
CA GLN A 66 9.82 1.73 -20.42
C GLN A 66 9.63 2.53 -19.12
N LEU A 67 10.56 2.41 -18.17
CA LEU A 67 10.49 3.10 -16.88
C LEU A 67 10.55 4.64 -17.03
N ALA A 68 11.09 5.16 -18.13
CA ALA A 68 11.16 6.60 -18.39
C ALA A 68 9.81 7.32 -18.25
N ASN A 69 8.69 6.66 -18.59
CA ASN A 69 7.35 7.23 -18.46
C ASN A 69 6.97 7.56 -17.01
N VAL A 70 7.58 6.91 -16.02
CA VAL A 70 7.30 7.20 -14.60
C VAL A 70 7.75 8.61 -14.21
N ALA A 71 8.78 9.17 -14.87
CA ALA A 71 9.27 10.51 -14.59
C ALA A 71 8.24 11.62 -14.90
N ASP A 72 7.27 11.33 -15.78
CA ASP A 72 6.19 12.25 -16.16
C ASP A 72 4.95 12.12 -15.26
N ILE A 73 4.95 11.21 -14.29
CA ILE A 73 3.84 11.04 -13.34
C ILE A 73 4.09 11.91 -12.10
N SER A 74 3.15 12.80 -11.83
CA SER A 74 3.18 13.68 -10.66
C SER A 74 2.75 12.94 -9.40
N ASP A 75 3.29 13.35 -8.26
CA ASP A 75 2.85 12.89 -6.92
C ASP A 75 2.93 11.37 -6.70
N VAL A 76 3.92 10.69 -7.30
CA VAL A 76 4.18 9.27 -7.04
C VAL A 76 4.71 9.08 -5.62
N ILE A 77 3.98 8.35 -4.78
CA ILE A 77 4.37 8.05 -3.39
C ILE A 77 4.81 6.61 -3.18
N TRP A 78 4.40 5.69 -4.06
CA TRP A 78 4.75 4.27 -4.02
C TRP A 78 5.07 3.78 -5.43
N LEU A 79 6.20 3.12 -5.59
CA LEU A 79 6.63 2.55 -6.86
C LEU A 79 7.12 1.11 -6.65
N ASN A 80 6.48 0.17 -7.34
CA ASN A 80 6.89 -1.23 -7.35
C ASN A 80 7.47 -1.68 -8.69
N LEU A 81 8.74 -2.10 -8.63
CA LEU A 81 9.54 -2.60 -9.74
C LEU A 81 10.08 -4.01 -9.45
N LYS A 82 9.54 -4.71 -8.44
CA LYS A 82 10.00 -6.06 -8.10
C LYS A 82 9.97 -7.00 -9.31
N ASP A 83 10.93 -7.92 -9.37
CA ASP A 83 11.04 -8.95 -10.40
C ASP A 83 11.16 -8.43 -11.85
N THR A 84 11.49 -7.16 -12.03
CA THR A 84 11.66 -6.56 -13.36
C THR A 84 13.12 -6.61 -13.83
N LYS A 85 13.36 -6.32 -15.12
CA LYS A 85 14.71 -6.24 -15.69
C LYS A 85 15.34 -4.85 -15.54
N ILE A 86 14.90 -4.09 -14.55
CA ILE A 86 15.44 -2.76 -14.28
C ILE A 86 16.90 -2.86 -13.81
N THR A 87 17.73 -1.99 -14.35
CA THR A 87 19.15 -1.86 -14.02
C THR A 87 19.44 -0.48 -13.40
N ASN A 88 20.70 -0.22 -13.08
CA ASN A 88 21.17 1.11 -12.67
C ASN A 88 20.76 2.23 -13.64
N ALA A 89 20.65 1.94 -14.95
CA ALA A 89 20.29 2.97 -15.93
C ALA A 89 18.83 3.40 -15.78
N GLY A 90 17.91 2.48 -15.49
CA GLY A 90 16.50 2.77 -15.25
C GLY A 90 16.27 3.65 -14.03
N LEU A 91 17.01 3.43 -12.94
CA LEU A 91 16.85 4.22 -11.70
C LEU A 91 17.11 5.71 -11.89
N ARG A 92 17.85 6.12 -12.93
CA ARG A 92 18.10 7.55 -13.22
C ARG A 92 16.81 8.32 -13.49
N HIS A 93 15.77 7.66 -13.97
CA HIS A 93 14.45 8.27 -14.20
C HIS A 93 13.70 8.60 -12.92
N LEU A 94 14.12 8.08 -11.76
CA LEU A 94 13.44 8.32 -10.48
C LEU A 94 13.87 9.62 -9.79
N LYS A 95 14.97 10.26 -10.20
CA LYS A 95 15.56 11.43 -9.51
C LYS A 95 14.59 12.58 -9.23
N GLY A 96 13.56 12.75 -10.06
CA GLY A 96 12.56 13.81 -9.93
C GLY A 96 11.36 13.47 -9.03
N LEU A 97 11.24 12.23 -8.56
CA LEU A 97 10.09 11.77 -7.77
C LEU A 97 10.26 12.13 -6.29
N SER A 98 10.37 13.42 -5.99
CA SER A 98 10.72 13.90 -4.64
C SER A 98 9.72 13.50 -3.54
N LYS A 99 8.49 13.13 -3.91
CA LYS A 99 7.45 12.65 -3.00
C LYS A 99 7.44 11.13 -2.82
N LEU A 100 8.38 10.40 -3.44
CA LEU A 100 8.41 8.94 -3.37
C LEU A 100 8.75 8.50 -1.94
N ARG A 101 7.84 7.74 -1.32
CA ARG A 101 7.95 7.29 0.08
C ARG A 101 8.29 5.80 0.17
N LYS A 102 7.92 5.02 -0.84
CA LYS A 102 8.13 3.57 -0.85
C LYS A 102 8.61 3.09 -2.22
N LEU A 103 9.72 2.37 -2.23
CA LEU A 103 10.33 1.83 -3.44
C LEU A 103 10.68 0.34 -3.28
N HIS A 104 10.11 -0.48 -4.16
CA HIS A 104 10.36 -1.92 -4.25
C HIS A 104 11.26 -2.22 -5.46
N LEU A 105 12.46 -2.75 -5.21
CA LEU A 105 13.48 -3.12 -6.21
C LEU A 105 13.89 -4.61 -6.10
N GLU A 106 13.08 -5.42 -5.44
CA GLU A 106 13.37 -6.83 -5.19
C GLU A 106 13.70 -7.56 -6.49
N ARG A 107 14.81 -8.31 -6.50
CA ARG A 107 15.23 -9.16 -7.63
C ARG A 107 15.34 -8.41 -8.97
N THR A 108 15.77 -7.15 -8.91
CA THR A 108 16.18 -6.35 -10.07
C THR A 108 17.70 -6.45 -10.27
N ALA A 109 18.20 -5.99 -11.42
CA ALA A 109 19.64 -5.94 -11.73
C ALA A 109 20.31 -4.65 -11.22
N VAL A 110 19.85 -4.14 -10.08
CA VAL A 110 20.39 -2.95 -9.42
C VAL A 110 21.63 -3.34 -8.59
N THR A 111 22.64 -2.48 -8.64
CA THR A 111 23.92 -2.58 -7.92
C THR A 111 24.19 -1.27 -7.16
N ASP A 112 25.33 -1.18 -6.47
CA ASP A 112 25.79 0.04 -5.79
C ASP A 112 25.77 1.30 -6.65
N ALA A 113 26.05 1.18 -7.95
CA ALA A 113 26.04 2.32 -8.88
C ALA A 113 24.63 2.89 -9.11
N GLY A 114 23.58 2.06 -8.96
CA GLY A 114 22.19 2.50 -9.10
C GLY A 114 21.73 3.40 -7.96
N LEU A 115 22.27 3.20 -6.75
CA LEU A 115 21.83 3.92 -5.55
C LEU A 115 22.18 5.43 -5.57
N ASP A 116 23.12 5.86 -6.42
CA ASP A 116 23.39 7.29 -6.66
C ASP A 116 22.15 8.04 -7.17
N ALA A 117 21.23 7.34 -7.85
CA ALA A 117 20.00 7.94 -8.35
C ALA A 117 18.96 8.16 -7.25
N LEU A 118 19.08 7.47 -6.10
CA LEU A 118 18.13 7.56 -4.99
C LEU A 118 18.49 8.65 -3.99
N ALA A 119 19.72 9.16 -3.97
CA ALA A 119 20.23 10.07 -2.94
C ALA A 119 19.40 11.36 -2.73
N GLY A 120 18.65 11.79 -3.75
CA GLY A 120 17.77 12.97 -3.71
C GLY A 120 16.32 12.68 -3.29
N LEU A 121 15.94 11.42 -3.06
CA LEU A 121 14.59 11.02 -2.67
C LEU A 121 14.44 11.11 -1.14
N THR A 122 14.58 12.31 -0.60
CA THR A 122 14.68 12.53 0.86
C THR A 122 13.43 12.14 1.64
N ASP A 123 12.28 12.01 0.98
CA ASP A 123 11.01 11.57 1.59
C ASP A 123 10.85 10.04 1.59
N LEU A 124 11.84 9.29 1.09
CA LEU A 124 11.80 7.83 1.05
C LEU A 124 11.84 7.24 2.47
N GLU A 125 10.81 6.48 2.82
CA GLU A 125 10.62 5.84 4.12
C GLU A 125 10.82 4.32 4.08
N TYR A 126 10.59 3.70 2.92
CA TYR A 126 10.72 2.26 2.69
C TYR A 126 11.52 2.00 1.43
N LEU A 127 12.55 1.15 1.54
CA LEU A 127 13.32 0.67 0.41
C LEU A 127 13.53 -0.84 0.54
N ASN A 128 13.16 -1.58 -0.51
CA ASN A 128 13.42 -3.02 -0.57
C ASN A 128 14.42 -3.35 -1.68
N LEU A 129 15.58 -3.86 -1.28
CA LEU A 129 16.70 -4.27 -2.13
C LEU A 129 16.93 -5.80 -2.05
N TYR A 130 15.93 -6.57 -1.61
CA TYR A 130 16.01 -8.02 -1.53
C TYR A 130 16.48 -8.64 -2.85
N GLY A 131 17.48 -9.52 -2.81
CA GLY A 131 17.97 -10.23 -4.00
C GLY A 131 18.58 -9.35 -5.08
N THR A 132 19.09 -8.16 -4.73
CA THR A 132 19.89 -7.30 -5.62
C THR A 132 21.39 -7.52 -5.39
N GLU A 133 22.25 -6.91 -6.20
CA GLU A 133 23.71 -7.00 -6.05
C GLU A 133 24.29 -5.83 -5.24
N VAL A 134 23.48 -5.16 -4.41
CA VAL A 134 23.92 -4.06 -3.55
C VAL A 134 24.80 -4.57 -2.41
N THR A 135 25.89 -3.87 -2.12
CA THR A 135 26.86 -4.12 -1.05
C THR A 135 26.92 -2.93 -0.07
N ASP A 136 27.79 -3.03 0.94
CA ASP A 136 28.06 -1.95 1.89
C ASP A 136 28.50 -0.65 1.22
N ALA A 137 29.21 -0.72 0.10
CA ALA A 137 29.60 0.45 -0.68
C ALA A 137 28.37 1.18 -1.27
N GLY A 138 27.32 0.44 -1.62
CA GLY A 138 26.02 1.00 -1.99
C GLY A 138 25.30 1.61 -0.80
N LEU A 139 25.30 0.95 0.36
CA LEU A 139 24.65 1.46 1.57
C LEU A 139 25.20 2.83 2.01
N ALA A 140 26.50 3.06 1.87
CA ALA A 140 27.12 4.36 2.17
C ALA A 140 26.49 5.54 1.40
N LYS A 141 25.89 5.29 0.24
CA LYS A 141 25.20 6.29 -0.61
C LYS A 141 23.81 6.64 -0.12
N LEU A 142 23.21 5.80 0.73
CA LEU A 142 21.85 6.01 1.26
C LEU A 142 21.83 6.91 2.50
N THR A 143 22.99 7.33 3.00
CA THR A 143 23.11 8.12 4.24
C THR A 143 22.39 9.48 4.19
N SER A 144 22.06 10.01 3.01
CA SER A 144 21.25 11.23 2.85
C SER A 144 19.75 11.02 3.09
N LEU A 145 19.27 9.77 3.07
CA LEU A 145 17.84 9.43 3.19
C LEU A 145 17.39 9.42 4.65
N LYS A 146 17.40 10.60 5.29
CA LYS A 146 17.15 10.72 6.74
C LYS A 146 15.76 10.28 7.20
N ASN A 147 14.79 10.19 6.28
CA ASN A 147 13.44 9.70 6.58
C ASN A 147 13.29 8.19 6.35
N LEU A 148 14.34 7.47 5.95
CA LEU A 148 14.26 6.03 5.71
C LEU A 148 14.04 5.30 7.03
N LYS A 149 12.93 4.55 7.12
CA LYS A 149 12.49 3.82 8.32
C LYS A 149 12.70 2.33 8.17
N GLN A 150 12.51 1.78 6.97
CA GLN A 150 12.61 0.35 6.70
C GLN A 150 13.49 0.08 5.48
N LEU A 151 14.47 -0.79 5.65
CA LEU A 151 15.38 -1.23 4.60
C LEU A 151 15.49 -2.76 4.59
N TYR A 152 15.18 -3.39 3.46
CA TYR A 152 15.27 -4.84 3.29
C TYR A 152 16.44 -5.19 2.37
N LEU A 153 17.33 -6.04 2.84
CA LEU A 153 18.62 -6.37 2.20
C LEU A 153 18.87 -7.88 2.09
N TRP A 154 17.89 -8.72 2.45
CA TRP A 154 18.08 -10.16 2.40
C TRP A 154 18.45 -10.64 0.99
N LYS A 155 19.43 -11.56 0.89
CA LYS A 155 20.04 -12.01 -0.37
C LYS A 155 20.67 -10.89 -1.23
N SER A 156 21.04 -9.76 -0.63
CA SER A 156 21.97 -8.81 -1.25
C SER A 156 23.43 -9.13 -0.86
N GLY A 157 24.37 -8.31 -1.31
CA GLY A 157 25.77 -8.36 -0.90
C GLY A 157 26.10 -7.47 0.32
N ALA A 158 25.11 -6.88 0.97
CA ALA A 158 25.30 -6.08 2.18
C ALA A 158 25.55 -6.96 3.42
N THR A 159 26.43 -6.51 4.30
CA THR A 159 26.81 -7.18 5.54
C THR A 159 26.06 -6.62 6.75
N GLU A 160 26.16 -7.31 7.89
CA GLU A 160 25.69 -6.78 9.17
C GLU A 160 26.46 -5.50 9.55
N GLU A 161 27.76 -5.46 9.30
CA GLU A 161 28.59 -4.29 9.57
C GLU A 161 28.17 -3.07 8.75
N GLY A 162 27.92 -3.24 7.45
CA GLY A 162 27.43 -2.17 6.58
C GLY A 162 26.04 -1.68 7.00
N ALA A 163 25.15 -2.60 7.40
CA ALA A 163 23.85 -2.24 7.94
C ALA A 163 23.95 -1.42 9.24
N GLU A 164 24.83 -1.80 10.18
CA GLU A 164 25.03 -1.03 11.42
C GLU A 164 25.62 0.36 11.17
N GLN A 165 26.55 0.50 10.21
CA GLN A 165 27.06 1.81 9.81
C GLN A 165 25.94 2.71 9.27
N LEU A 166 25.05 2.16 8.45
CA LEU A 166 23.91 2.93 7.93
C LEU A 166 22.91 3.31 9.04
N LYS A 167 22.64 2.41 9.99
CA LYS A 167 21.81 2.70 11.17
C LYS A 167 22.39 3.81 12.05
N GLN A 168 23.71 3.89 12.19
CA GLN A 168 24.35 5.01 12.89
C GLN A 168 24.13 6.33 12.15
N ALA A 169 24.15 6.32 10.82
CA ALA A 169 23.91 7.50 10.00
C ALA A 169 22.42 7.91 9.93
N ILE A 170 21.50 6.96 10.13
CA ILE A 170 20.04 7.15 10.07
C ILE A 170 19.41 6.55 11.34
N PRO A 171 19.36 7.32 12.45
CA PRO A 171 18.81 6.85 13.71
C PRO A 171 17.35 6.40 13.56
N GLY A 172 17.02 5.21 14.07
CA GLY A 172 15.67 4.63 14.00
C GLY A 172 15.40 3.79 12.74
N LEU A 173 16.36 3.70 11.81
CA LEU A 173 16.27 2.80 10.66
C LEU A 173 16.21 1.33 11.11
N VAL A 174 15.17 0.62 10.67
CA VAL A 174 15.05 -0.83 10.79
C VAL A 174 15.62 -1.48 9.53
N VAL A 175 16.62 -2.33 9.71
CA VAL A 175 17.24 -3.09 8.61
C VAL A 175 16.90 -4.57 8.75
N ASN A 176 16.41 -5.18 7.67
CA ASN A 176 16.11 -6.61 7.59
C ASN A 176 17.09 -7.30 6.64
N LEU A 177 18.04 -8.05 7.19
CA LEU A 177 19.01 -8.87 6.45
C LEU A 177 18.52 -10.32 6.20
N GLY A 178 17.30 -10.64 6.64
CA GLY A 178 16.70 -11.96 6.58
C GLY A 178 17.08 -12.82 7.78
N ALA A 179 16.18 -12.93 8.75
CA ALA A 179 16.20 -14.04 9.71
C ALA A 179 15.40 -15.20 9.11
N GLU A 180 15.92 -16.43 9.15
CA GLU A 180 15.14 -17.63 8.85
C GLU A 180 13.96 -17.72 9.83
N LEU A 181 12.76 -17.36 9.38
CA LEU A 181 11.54 -17.65 10.10
C LEU A 181 11.14 -19.09 9.79
N GLN A 182 11.33 -19.98 10.77
CA GLN A 182 10.64 -21.28 10.77
C GLN A 182 9.12 -21.03 10.71
N PRO A 183 8.36 -21.73 9.86
CA PRO A 183 6.93 -21.51 9.76
C PRO A 183 6.25 -21.83 11.10
N VAL A 184 5.55 -20.85 11.67
CA VAL A 184 4.69 -21.06 12.83
C VAL A 184 3.43 -21.80 12.36
N LYS A 185 3.20 -22.98 12.92
CA LYS A 185 1.99 -23.77 12.69
C LYS A 185 0.81 -23.03 13.33
N ILE A 186 -0.13 -22.54 12.52
CA ILE A 186 -1.37 -21.96 13.01
C ILE A 186 -2.41 -23.07 13.12
N GLU A 187 -2.81 -23.42 14.34
CA GLU A 187 -3.98 -24.28 14.56
C GLU A 187 -5.28 -23.47 14.40
N PRO A 188 -6.39 -24.12 13.99
CA PRO A 188 -7.66 -23.43 13.74
C PRO A 188 -8.18 -22.81 15.04
N VAL A 189 -8.42 -21.50 15.01
CA VAL A 189 -9.06 -20.80 16.13
C VAL A 189 -10.54 -21.15 16.10
N GLY A 190 -10.97 -21.96 17.06
CA GLY A 190 -12.38 -22.17 17.38
C GLY A 190 -12.99 -20.91 18.01
N ASP A 191 -14.28 -20.74 17.78
CA ASP A 191 -15.10 -19.58 18.16
C ASP A 191 -14.78 -19.04 19.56
N ALA A 192 -14.13 -17.88 19.61
CA ALA A 192 -13.94 -17.11 20.84
C ALA A 192 -15.03 -16.03 20.93
N ASN A 193 -15.74 -16.03 22.05
CA ASN A 193 -16.82 -15.11 22.41
C ASN A 193 -16.52 -13.64 22.10
N GLU A 194 -17.54 -12.91 21.67
CA GLU A 194 -17.56 -11.44 21.68
C GLU A 194 -17.33 -10.91 23.11
N GLY A 195 -16.40 -9.95 23.26
CA GLY A 195 -16.47 -9.02 24.40
C GLY A 195 -15.16 -8.65 25.08
N ASP A 196 -14.08 -9.43 24.96
CA ASP A 196 -12.86 -9.12 25.72
C ASP A 196 -11.86 -8.28 24.90
N ALA A 197 -11.37 -7.22 25.54
CA ALA A 197 -10.31 -6.37 25.02
C ALA A 197 -9.03 -7.21 24.71
N PRO A 198 -8.38 -6.99 23.55
CA PRO A 198 -7.16 -7.72 23.22
C PRO A 198 -6.06 -7.53 24.27
N LYS A 199 -5.36 -8.61 24.63
CA LYS A 199 -4.26 -8.52 25.62
C LYS A 199 -2.98 -7.91 25.05
N GLU A 200 -2.80 -8.01 23.73
CA GLU A 200 -1.58 -7.66 23.02
C GLU A 200 -1.85 -6.71 21.84
N THR A 201 -0.86 -5.89 21.48
CA THR A 201 -0.95 -4.97 20.35
C THR A 201 -0.46 -5.66 19.08
N LEU A 202 -1.23 -5.57 18.00
CA LEU A 202 -0.76 -5.90 16.64
C LEU A 202 0.22 -4.83 16.15
N ALA A 203 -0.25 -3.57 16.07
CA ALA A 203 0.55 -2.39 15.78
C ALA A 203 -0.18 -1.10 16.17
N GLU A 204 0.56 0.01 16.26
CA GLU A 204 -0.01 1.35 16.22
C GLU A 204 -0.30 1.74 14.77
N ALA A 205 -1.55 2.02 14.42
CA ALA A 205 -1.96 2.22 13.04
C ALA A 205 -3.10 3.23 12.91
N GLN A 206 -3.18 3.90 11.77
CA GLN A 206 -4.30 4.77 11.39
C GLN A 206 -5.16 4.14 10.27
N PHE A 207 -4.60 3.25 9.46
CA PHE A 207 -5.33 2.62 8.36
C PHE A 207 -5.32 1.11 8.51
N LEU A 208 -6.41 0.46 8.11
CA LEU A 208 -6.45 -0.96 7.79
C LEU A 208 -6.72 -1.10 6.29
N ARG A 209 -5.87 -1.85 5.59
CA ARG A 209 -6.01 -2.17 4.16
C ARG A 209 -6.15 -3.69 3.99
N VAL A 210 -7.06 -4.09 3.11
CA VAL A 210 -7.18 -5.46 2.60
C VAL A 210 -6.99 -5.40 1.10
N ARG A 211 -6.10 -6.22 0.54
CA ARG A 211 -5.84 -6.21 -0.91
C ARG A 211 -5.52 -7.58 -1.44
N HIS A 212 -5.87 -7.84 -2.69
CA HIS A 212 -5.30 -8.97 -3.41
C HIS A 212 -3.96 -8.61 -4.05
N VAL A 213 -3.16 -9.65 -4.28
CA VAL A 213 -2.05 -9.61 -5.21
C VAL A 213 -2.42 -10.36 -6.49
N GLY A 214 -1.98 -9.84 -7.63
CA GLY A 214 -2.14 -10.48 -8.93
C GLY A 214 -3.25 -9.86 -9.78
N ALA A 215 -3.42 -10.45 -10.95
CA ALA A 215 -4.36 -10.00 -11.97
C ALA A 215 -5.72 -10.70 -11.86
N ASP A 216 -6.74 -10.09 -12.46
CA ASP A 216 -8.09 -10.65 -12.63
C ASP A 216 -8.74 -11.11 -11.31
N LYS A 217 -8.61 -10.27 -10.28
CA LYS A 217 -9.17 -10.51 -8.94
C LYS A 217 -10.40 -9.65 -8.70
N ILE A 218 -11.27 -10.14 -7.82
CA ILE A 218 -12.35 -9.37 -7.21
C ILE A 218 -12.11 -9.40 -5.71
N LEU A 219 -12.15 -8.24 -5.05
CA LEU A 219 -12.20 -8.16 -3.60
C LEU A 219 -13.63 -7.89 -3.15
N SER A 220 -14.10 -8.68 -2.18
CA SER A 220 -15.38 -8.49 -1.51
C SER A 220 -15.23 -8.75 -0.03
N LEU A 221 -15.71 -7.84 0.79
CA LEU A 221 -15.69 -7.92 2.25
C LEU A 221 -17.11 -7.71 2.76
N ALA A 222 -17.55 -8.51 3.72
CA ALA A 222 -18.86 -8.33 4.33
C ALA A 222 -18.80 -7.27 5.44
N GLU A 223 -17.97 -7.51 6.44
CA GLU A 223 -17.79 -6.59 7.56
C GLU A 223 -16.33 -6.63 8.00
N VAL A 224 -15.83 -5.52 8.53
CA VAL A 224 -14.48 -5.36 9.04
C VAL A 224 -14.53 -4.63 10.37
N ALA A 225 -14.12 -5.32 11.44
CA ALA A 225 -13.93 -4.70 12.73
C ALA A 225 -12.45 -4.51 13.07
N VAL A 226 -12.06 -3.25 13.25
CA VAL A 226 -10.80 -2.86 13.89
C VAL A 226 -11.07 -2.52 15.35
N ILE A 227 -10.38 -3.19 16.27
CA ILE A 227 -10.62 -3.11 17.72
C ILE A 227 -9.35 -2.63 18.43
N GLU A 228 -9.50 -1.57 19.22
CA GLU A 228 -8.43 -1.03 20.06
C GLU A 228 -8.07 -2.01 21.19
N LYS A 229 -6.78 -2.11 21.50
CA LYS A 229 -6.25 -3.03 22.50
C LYS A 229 -6.87 -2.84 23.89
N ASP A 230 -6.77 -1.65 24.47
CA ASP A 230 -6.99 -1.48 25.92
C ASP A 230 -8.47 -1.31 26.28
N SER A 231 -9.23 -0.58 25.47
CA SER A 231 -10.65 -0.31 25.69
C SER A 231 -11.59 -1.29 25.00
N GLY A 232 -11.10 -2.06 24.01
CA GLY A 232 -11.96 -2.86 23.14
C GLY A 232 -12.86 -2.03 22.22
N LYS A 233 -12.65 -0.70 22.12
CA LYS A 233 -13.45 0.17 21.25
C LYS A 233 -13.31 -0.26 19.78
N LYS A 234 -14.44 -0.37 19.08
CA LYS A 234 -14.51 -0.47 17.61
C LYS A 234 -14.04 0.87 17.00
N LEU A 235 -12.88 0.86 16.36
CA LEU A 235 -12.22 2.07 15.80
C LEU A 235 -12.74 2.46 14.40
N HIS A 236 -13.31 1.49 13.68
CA HIS A 236 -13.74 1.64 12.29
C HIS A 236 -15.11 2.34 12.14
N SER A 237 -15.96 2.32 13.17
CA SER A 237 -17.36 2.78 13.07
C SER A 237 -17.52 4.29 12.82
N GLU A 238 -16.48 5.08 13.10
CA GLU A 238 -16.42 6.52 12.78
C GLU A 238 -15.45 6.80 11.62
N GLY A 239 -14.89 5.75 11.02
CA GLY A 239 -13.89 5.84 9.96
C GLY A 239 -14.49 6.08 8.59
N LYS A 240 -13.62 6.30 7.60
CA LYS A 240 -13.99 6.46 6.18
C LYS A 240 -13.44 5.28 5.39
N ALA A 241 -14.31 4.47 4.80
CA ALA A 241 -13.89 3.39 3.93
C ALA A 241 -13.76 3.86 2.47
N THR A 242 -12.79 3.30 1.77
CA THR A 242 -12.53 3.53 0.35
C THR A 242 -12.05 2.25 -0.31
N GLN A 243 -12.24 2.12 -1.62
CA GLN A 243 -11.79 0.94 -2.37
C GLN A 243 -11.33 1.33 -3.77
N SER A 244 -10.55 0.45 -4.42
CA SER A 244 -9.99 0.68 -5.76
C SER A 244 -11.03 0.93 -6.84
N SER A 245 -12.16 0.21 -6.77
CA SER A 245 -13.30 0.36 -7.66
C SER A 245 -14.56 -0.19 -7.00
N ALA A 246 -15.74 0.20 -7.49
CA ALA A 246 -17.01 -0.35 -7.05
C ALA A 246 -17.78 -0.92 -8.25
N GLU A 247 -18.48 -2.04 -8.03
CA GLU A 247 -19.43 -2.63 -8.98
C GLU A 247 -20.67 -3.13 -8.24
N TYR A 248 -21.81 -3.16 -8.94
CA TYR A 248 -23.09 -3.68 -8.42
C TYR A 248 -23.56 -3.03 -7.11
N ASP A 249 -23.27 -1.74 -6.90
CA ASP A 249 -23.56 -1.00 -5.67
C ASP A 249 -22.85 -1.56 -4.42
N GLY A 250 -21.81 -2.38 -4.60
CA GLY A 250 -20.94 -2.91 -3.54
C GLY A 250 -19.95 -1.88 -3.01
N GLU A 251 -20.44 -0.73 -2.55
CA GLU A 251 -19.62 0.38 -2.06
C GLU A 251 -18.80 0.03 -0.81
N ALA A 252 -17.66 0.72 -0.63
CA ALA A 252 -16.69 0.42 0.43
C ALA A 252 -17.27 0.50 1.85
N ASP A 253 -18.22 1.41 2.10
CA ASP A 253 -18.79 1.64 3.44
C ASP A 253 -19.59 0.45 3.97
N ARG A 254 -20.05 -0.47 3.11
CA ARG A 254 -20.75 -1.68 3.54
C ARG A 254 -19.91 -2.55 4.48
N ALA A 255 -18.59 -2.50 4.38
CA ALA A 255 -17.71 -3.26 5.25
C ALA A 255 -17.52 -2.64 6.65
N ILE A 256 -18.09 -1.47 6.94
CA ILE A 256 -17.97 -0.80 8.25
C ILE A 256 -19.31 -0.26 8.76
N ASP A 257 -20.43 -0.69 8.17
CA ASP A 257 -21.77 -0.19 8.50
C ASP A 257 -22.44 -0.97 9.64
N GLY A 258 -21.81 -2.06 10.12
CA GLY A 258 -22.29 -2.91 11.20
C GLY A 258 -23.29 -3.97 10.75
N ASN A 259 -23.46 -4.19 9.44
CA ASN A 259 -24.32 -5.20 8.87
C ASN A 259 -23.57 -6.53 8.66
N GLU A 260 -23.61 -7.40 9.67
CA GLU A 260 -22.92 -8.72 9.64
C GLU A 260 -23.69 -9.83 8.90
N LYS A 261 -24.63 -9.51 8.00
CA LYS A 261 -25.44 -10.53 7.30
C LYS A 261 -24.64 -11.36 6.28
N GLN A 262 -23.49 -10.86 5.83
CA GLN A 262 -22.54 -11.52 4.92
C GLN A 262 -23.06 -11.86 3.52
N ALA A 263 -24.32 -11.57 3.21
CA ALA A 263 -24.92 -11.85 1.91
C ALA A 263 -24.99 -10.60 1.03
N PHE A 264 -24.58 -10.70 -0.23
CA PHE A 264 -24.55 -9.56 -1.14
C PHE A 264 -25.94 -8.95 -1.38
N GLY A 265 -26.97 -9.79 -1.52
CA GLY A 265 -28.36 -9.35 -1.69
C GLY A 265 -28.95 -8.62 -0.47
N GLU A 266 -28.29 -8.69 0.69
CA GLU A 266 -28.67 -7.99 1.92
C GLU A 266 -27.98 -6.61 2.04
N ASN A 267 -27.35 -6.14 0.96
CA ASN A 267 -26.52 -4.93 0.94
C ASN A 267 -25.39 -4.91 1.98
N SER A 268 -24.90 -6.10 2.35
CA SER A 268 -23.94 -6.33 3.43
C SER A 268 -22.52 -6.57 2.91
N VAL A 269 -22.28 -6.49 1.60
CA VAL A 269 -21.00 -6.91 1.00
C VAL A 269 -20.49 -5.88 0.00
N THR A 270 -19.23 -5.49 0.16
CA THR A 270 -18.48 -4.67 -0.81
C THR A 270 -18.13 -5.49 -2.05
N HIS A 271 -17.90 -4.84 -3.17
CA HIS A 271 -17.53 -5.54 -4.41
C HIS A 271 -16.75 -4.62 -5.34
N THR A 272 -15.47 -4.94 -5.56
CA THR A 272 -14.68 -4.30 -6.62
C THR A 272 -15.08 -4.84 -7.99
N LYS A 273 -14.69 -4.15 -9.06
CA LYS A 273 -14.69 -4.76 -10.40
C LYS A 273 -13.69 -5.91 -10.44
N VAL A 274 -13.76 -6.70 -11.52
CA VAL A 274 -12.61 -7.56 -11.89
C VAL A 274 -11.46 -6.64 -12.29
N GLU A 275 -10.41 -6.64 -11.49
CA GLU A 275 -9.25 -5.80 -11.73
C GLU A 275 -7.96 -6.42 -11.18
N ASN A 276 -6.84 -5.79 -11.51
CA ASN A 276 -5.54 -6.19 -10.97
C ASN A 276 -5.34 -5.50 -9.62
N TYR A 277 -4.93 -6.27 -8.60
CA TYR A 277 -4.63 -5.76 -7.26
C TYR A 277 -5.76 -4.93 -6.62
N PRO A 278 -7.01 -5.43 -6.60
CA PRO A 278 -8.11 -4.74 -5.94
C PRO A 278 -7.80 -4.56 -4.46
N TRP A 279 -8.19 -3.43 -3.90
CA TRP A 279 -7.98 -3.10 -2.50
C TRP A 279 -9.18 -2.39 -1.90
N TRP A 280 -9.34 -2.57 -0.59
CA TRP A 280 -10.25 -1.86 0.28
C TRP A 280 -9.46 -1.34 1.48
N GLN A 281 -9.80 -0.15 1.98
CA GLN A 281 -9.11 0.47 3.12
C GLN A 281 -10.08 1.32 3.94
N VAL A 282 -9.94 1.26 5.27
CA VAL A 282 -10.57 2.20 6.20
C VAL A 282 -9.52 3.11 6.83
N ASP A 283 -9.77 4.42 6.82
CA ASP A 283 -9.09 5.41 7.66
C ASP A 283 -9.81 5.50 9.00
N LEU A 284 -9.09 5.19 10.09
CA LEU A 284 -9.60 5.24 11.47
C LEU A 284 -9.66 6.67 12.02
N GLY A 285 -9.25 7.67 11.23
CA GLY A 285 -9.24 9.09 11.57
C GLY A 285 -8.05 9.54 12.41
N LYS A 286 -7.44 8.63 13.17
CA LYS A 286 -6.21 8.87 13.96
C LYS A 286 -5.46 7.58 14.22
N SER A 287 -4.16 7.69 14.52
CA SER A 287 -3.37 6.56 15.01
C SER A 287 -3.93 6.03 16.33
N ALA A 288 -4.00 4.70 16.43
CA ALA A 288 -4.47 3.98 17.61
C ALA A 288 -3.74 2.64 17.76
N MET A 289 -3.68 2.13 18.99
CA MET A 289 -3.10 0.82 19.30
C MET A 289 -4.09 -0.28 18.94
N VAL A 290 -3.97 -0.83 17.73
CA VAL A 290 -4.86 -1.90 17.25
C VAL A 290 -4.45 -3.22 17.90
N GLY A 291 -5.41 -3.87 18.57
CA GLY A 291 -5.18 -5.16 19.24
C GLY A 291 -5.84 -6.35 18.54
N LYS A 292 -6.94 -6.12 17.81
CA LYS A 292 -7.66 -7.16 17.06
C LYS A 292 -8.21 -6.61 15.76
N ILE A 293 -8.15 -7.43 14.72
CA ILE A 293 -8.89 -7.24 13.46
C ILE A 293 -9.81 -8.44 13.27
N LYS A 294 -11.03 -8.20 12.83
CA LYS A 294 -11.98 -9.25 12.43
C LYS A 294 -12.54 -8.92 11.06
N ILE A 295 -12.52 -9.88 10.15
CA ILE A 295 -13.02 -9.73 8.78
C ILE A 295 -14.05 -10.82 8.55
N TRP A 296 -15.29 -10.42 8.28
CA TRP A 296 -16.34 -11.32 7.84
C TRP A 296 -16.30 -11.39 6.31
N ASN A 297 -16.28 -12.62 5.80
CA ASN A 297 -16.28 -12.89 4.37
C ASN A 297 -17.70 -13.03 3.84
N ARG A 298 -17.88 -12.91 2.53
CA ARG A 298 -19.16 -13.15 1.85
C ARG A 298 -19.67 -14.57 2.08
N SER A 299 -20.97 -14.75 2.30
CA SER A 299 -21.61 -16.03 2.67
C SER A 299 -22.56 -16.62 1.63
N ASP A 300 -23.10 -15.82 0.71
CA ASP A 300 -24.10 -16.27 -0.27
C ASP A 300 -23.47 -16.94 -1.51
N CYS A 301 -22.20 -16.66 -1.79
CA CYS A 301 -21.31 -17.39 -2.70
C CYS A 301 -19.93 -16.71 -2.74
N CYS A 302 -18.97 -17.33 -3.44
CA CYS A 302 -17.71 -16.71 -3.84
C CYS A 302 -16.81 -16.25 -2.68
N GLY A 303 -16.96 -16.83 -1.49
CA GLY A 303 -16.11 -16.54 -0.34
C GLY A 303 -14.66 -16.96 -0.56
N ASP A 304 -14.41 -17.92 -1.46
CA ASP A 304 -13.07 -18.32 -1.92
C ASP A 304 -12.28 -17.15 -2.51
N ARG A 305 -12.95 -16.09 -3.00
CA ARG A 305 -12.29 -14.91 -3.56
C ARG A 305 -11.36 -14.25 -2.56
N LEU A 306 -11.68 -14.27 -1.27
CA LEU A 306 -10.86 -13.63 -0.22
C LEU A 306 -9.56 -14.39 0.06
N GLU A 307 -9.42 -15.63 -0.43
CA GLU A 307 -8.20 -16.42 -0.28
C GLU A 307 -7.00 -15.74 -0.95
N GLY A 308 -5.88 -15.68 -0.24
CA GLY A 308 -4.66 -14.99 -0.64
C GLY A 308 -4.74 -13.47 -0.54
N ALA A 309 -5.81 -12.90 0.03
CA ALA A 309 -5.83 -11.47 0.37
C ALA A 309 -4.81 -11.16 1.47
N VAL A 310 -4.11 -10.04 1.32
CA VAL A 310 -3.18 -9.50 2.31
C VAL A 310 -3.90 -8.44 3.13
N VAL A 311 -3.88 -8.61 4.44
CA VAL A 311 -4.39 -7.66 5.44
C VAL A 311 -3.20 -6.88 5.98
N GLU A 312 -3.28 -5.55 6.01
CA GLU A 312 -2.18 -4.65 6.37
C GLU A 312 -2.68 -3.56 7.30
N LEU A 313 -1.98 -3.34 8.42
CA LEU A 313 -2.11 -2.12 9.20
C LEU A 313 -1.07 -1.11 8.73
N LEU A 314 -1.50 0.14 8.56
CA LEU A 314 -0.63 1.23 8.16
C LEU A 314 -0.63 2.39 9.16
N ASP A 315 0.55 2.95 9.44
CA ASP A 315 0.70 4.14 10.28
C ASP A 315 0.09 5.39 9.62
N ALA A 316 0.12 6.55 10.29
CA ALA A 316 -0.36 7.83 9.74
C ALA A 316 0.36 8.24 8.44
N ASN A 317 1.57 7.71 8.23
CA ASN A 317 2.37 7.89 7.04
C ASN A 317 2.11 6.78 6.00
N ARG A 318 1.05 5.97 6.14
CA ARG A 318 0.74 4.84 5.25
C ARG A 318 1.90 3.83 5.13
N ASN A 319 2.79 3.70 6.10
CA ASN A 319 3.78 2.62 6.16
C ASN A 319 3.14 1.36 6.69
N VAL A 320 3.43 0.20 6.08
CA VAL A 320 2.94 -1.07 6.61
C VAL A 320 3.70 -1.34 7.91
N VAL A 321 2.96 -1.42 9.01
CA VAL A 321 3.50 -1.68 10.36
C VAL A 321 3.16 -3.09 10.84
N TRP A 322 2.19 -3.74 10.20
CA TRP A 322 1.83 -5.13 10.42
C TRP A 322 1.14 -5.67 9.16
N SER A 323 1.33 -6.96 8.85
CA SER A 323 0.69 -7.61 7.72
C SER A 323 0.55 -9.12 7.93
N GLU A 324 -0.55 -9.68 7.45
CA GLU A 324 -0.81 -11.11 7.40
C GLU A 324 -1.63 -11.48 6.15
N THR A 325 -1.55 -12.73 5.70
CA THR A 325 -2.27 -13.22 4.52
C THR A 325 -3.38 -14.17 4.95
N ILE A 326 -4.58 -14.01 4.39
CA ILE A 326 -5.67 -14.98 4.51
C ILE A 326 -5.31 -16.21 3.66
N THR A 327 -4.93 -17.32 4.28
CA THR A 327 -4.45 -18.51 3.57
C THR A 327 -5.55 -19.46 3.11
N GLU A 328 -6.70 -19.43 3.76
CA GLU A 328 -7.86 -20.26 3.43
C GLU A 328 -9.10 -19.38 3.58
N ALA A 329 -10.01 -19.41 2.60
CA ALA A 329 -11.28 -18.70 2.70
C ALA A 329 -12.41 -19.55 2.10
N LYS A 330 -13.59 -19.47 2.72
CA LYS A 330 -14.81 -20.14 2.24
C LYS A 330 -16.02 -19.26 2.48
N ASP A 331 -17.14 -19.61 1.85
CA ASP A 331 -18.41 -18.92 2.07
C ASP A 331 -18.71 -18.77 3.58
N GLY A 332 -18.87 -17.53 4.01
CA GLY A 332 -19.24 -17.14 5.37
C GLY A 332 -18.10 -17.23 6.40
N SER A 333 -16.87 -17.55 5.97
CA SER A 333 -15.71 -17.57 6.87
C SER A 333 -15.49 -16.23 7.56
N VAL A 334 -14.93 -16.30 8.76
CA VAL A 334 -14.57 -15.12 9.56
C VAL A 334 -13.11 -15.26 9.96
N HIS A 335 -12.33 -14.22 9.68
CA HIS A 335 -10.89 -14.20 9.91
C HIS A 335 -10.58 -13.26 11.06
N GLU A 336 -10.01 -13.81 12.13
CA GLU A 336 -9.60 -13.05 13.31
C GLU A 336 -8.07 -12.98 13.40
N PHE A 337 -7.56 -11.75 13.54
CA PHE A 337 -6.14 -11.47 13.72
C PHE A 337 -5.94 -10.90 15.11
N VAL A 338 -5.17 -11.62 15.92
CA VAL A 338 -4.76 -11.23 17.28
C VAL A 338 -3.33 -11.70 17.49
N LYS A 339 -2.54 -10.93 18.23
CA LYS A 339 -1.20 -11.36 18.62
C LYS A 339 -1.32 -12.47 19.67
N LYS A 340 -0.81 -13.66 19.38
CA LYS A 340 -0.76 -14.77 20.35
C LYS A 340 0.21 -14.40 21.49
N PRO A 341 -0.10 -14.71 22.77
CA PRO A 341 0.86 -14.57 23.85
C PRO A 341 2.12 -15.37 23.54
N ALA A 342 3.30 -14.87 23.92
CA ALA A 342 4.51 -15.68 23.89
C ALA A 342 4.30 -16.88 24.82
N GLU A 343 4.48 -18.10 24.30
CA GLU A 343 4.51 -19.29 25.13
C GLU A 343 5.70 -19.15 26.10
N SER A 344 5.40 -19.20 27.40
CA SER A 344 6.33 -18.98 28.51
C SER A 344 7.25 -20.18 28.76
#